data_AF-A0A2S2QBR3-F1
#
_entry.id   AF-A0A2S2QBR3-F1
#
_cell.length_a   1.000
_cell.length_b   1.000
_cell.length_c   1.000
_cell.angle_alpha   90.00
_cell.angle_beta   90.00
_cell.angle_gamma   90.00
#
_symmetry.space_group_name_H-M   'P 1'
#
loop_
_entity.id
_entity.type
_entity.pdbx_description
1 polymer ?
#
loop_
_entity_poly.entity_id
_entity_poly.type
_entity_poly.pdbx_seq_one_letter_code
_entity_poly.pdbx_strand_id
1 'polypeptide(L)'
;MNGMNEVFQLIHKEFKSDNMIDSWLFISSPWPICIILTVYLTFVLKLGPTFMKTREPINIKYIMLFYNLMQVVFNSYILVYQFITPELPSYLWNYSCYPDSTGTKNYITQELHKASWYFSVSKIMDLFDTVFFILRKKDSHVSFLHVYHHINMVVTCFFHLRFIKSKHFHLYQRFPNFFLSDPLEIIK
;
A
#
# COMPACT_ATOMS: atom_id res chain seq x y z
N MET A 1 33.85 -20.58 1.87
CA MET A 1 32.59 -21.06 2.49
C MET A 1 32.05 -20.19 3.64
N ASN A 2 32.80 -19.20 4.18
CA ASN A 2 32.29 -18.37 5.30
C ASN A 2 31.36 -17.22 4.88
N GLY A 3 31.57 -16.59 3.72
CA GLY A 3 30.76 -15.43 3.29
C GLY A 3 29.29 -15.76 2.99
N MET A 4 28.99 -16.96 2.48
CA MET A 4 27.61 -17.36 2.17
C MET A 4 26.79 -17.59 3.45
N ASN A 5 27.43 -18.11 4.51
CA ASN A 5 26.79 -18.30 5.82
C ASN A 5 26.55 -16.96 6.52
N GLU A 6 27.46 -15.99 6.38
CA GLU A 6 27.25 -14.63 6.91
C GLU A 6 26.15 -13.88 6.18
N VAL A 7 26.11 -13.96 4.84
CA VAL A 7 25.00 -13.41 4.05
C VAL A 7 23.69 -14.07 4.44
N PHE A 8 23.68 -15.40 4.62
CA PHE A 8 22.48 -16.12 5.04
C PHE A 8 22.05 -15.73 6.47
N GLN A 9 22.99 -15.51 7.39
CA GLN A 9 22.72 -15.02 8.74
C GLN A 9 22.20 -13.58 8.74
N LEU A 10 22.73 -12.71 7.88
CA LEU A 10 22.25 -11.34 7.69
C LEU A 10 20.84 -11.31 7.12
N ILE A 11 20.59 -12.11 6.08
CA ILE A 11 19.26 -12.33 5.52
C ILE A 11 18.33 -12.86 6.62
N HIS A 12 18.71 -13.90 7.35
CA HIS A 12 17.85 -14.47 8.39
C HIS A 12 17.58 -13.49 9.54
N LYS A 13 18.53 -12.62 9.88
CA LYS A 13 18.36 -11.56 10.89
C LYS A 13 17.47 -10.42 10.42
N GLU A 14 17.53 -10.05 9.15
CA GLU A 14 16.58 -9.11 8.51
C GLU A 14 15.18 -9.71 8.43
N PHE A 15 15.07 -10.97 7.99
CA PHE A 15 13.82 -11.72 7.90
C PHE A 15 13.25 -12.16 9.25
N LYS A 16 13.98 -11.99 10.37
CA LYS A 16 13.48 -12.33 11.70
C LYS A 16 12.33 -11.39 12.05
N SER A 17 11.12 -11.94 11.91
CA SER A 17 9.85 -11.25 12.10
C SER A 17 9.78 -10.54 13.45
N ASP A 18 9.31 -9.30 13.43
CA ASP A 18 9.05 -8.54 14.64
C ASP A 18 7.67 -8.95 15.15
N ASN A 19 7.60 -9.60 16.32
CA ASN A 19 6.37 -10.22 16.87
C ASN A 19 5.16 -9.27 16.93
N MET A 20 5.39 -7.95 16.89
CA MET A 20 4.34 -6.93 16.91
C MET A 20 3.61 -6.80 15.57
N ILE A 21 4.33 -6.88 14.44
CA ILE A 21 3.76 -6.70 13.09
C ILE A 21 2.97 -7.93 12.65
N ASP A 22 3.41 -9.12 13.07
CA ASP A 22 2.73 -10.40 12.79
C ASP A 22 1.32 -10.47 13.40
N SER A 23 0.99 -9.63 14.37
CA SER A 23 -0.35 -9.59 14.96
C SER A 23 -1.36 -8.78 14.14
N TRP A 24 -0.91 -7.99 13.16
CA TRP A 24 -1.76 -7.06 12.44
C TRP A 24 -2.46 -7.71 11.24
N LEU A 25 -3.76 -7.37 11.10
CA LEU A 25 -4.62 -7.80 9.99
C LEU A 25 -3.92 -7.53 8.64
N PHE A 26 -3.95 -8.54 7.78
CA PHE A 26 -3.31 -8.61 6.45
C PHE A 26 -1.79 -8.81 6.41
N ILE A 27 -1.05 -8.71 7.53
CA ILE A 27 0.42 -8.95 7.53
C ILE A 27 0.80 -10.33 8.10
N SER A 28 0.02 -10.84 9.06
CA SER A 28 0.29 -12.12 9.75
C SER A 28 0.62 -13.26 8.78
N SER A 29 -0.06 -13.28 7.64
CA SER A 29 0.07 -14.32 6.63
C SER A 29 0.07 -13.68 5.24
N PRO A 30 0.79 -14.24 4.25
CA PRO A 30 0.67 -13.80 2.86
C PRO A 30 -0.67 -14.22 2.22
N TRP A 31 -1.32 -15.25 2.77
CA TRP A 31 -2.54 -15.83 2.21
C TRP A 31 -3.68 -14.81 2.02
N PRO A 32 -4.02 -13.94 2.98
CA PRO A 32 -5.06 -12.92 2.80
C PRO A 32 -4.82 -11.98 1.63
N ILE A 33 -3.59 -11.46 1.47
CA ILE A 33 -3.25 -10.57 0.34
C ILE A 33 -3.32 -11.33 -0.99
N CYS A 34 -2.79 -12.54 -1.05
CA CYS A 34 -2.87 -13.38 -2.26
C CYS A 34 -4.34 -13.66 -2.65
N ILE A 35 -5.21 -13.94 -1.69
CA ILE A 35 -6.64 -14.16 -1.93
C ILE A 35 -7.29 -12.88 -2.47
N ILE A 36 -7.06 -11.73 -1.82
CA ILE A 36 -7.61 -10.44 -2.25
C ILE A 36 -7.19 -10.13 -3.70
N LEU A 37 -5.89 -10.25 -4.02
CA LEU A 37 -5.37 -9.98 -5.36
C LEU A 37 -5.90 -10.96 -6.41
N THR A 38 -6.08 -12.24 -6.05
CA THR A 38 -6.63 -13.26 -6.96
C THR A 38 -8.09 -12.98 -7.26
N VAL A 39 -8.90 -12.66 -6.25
CA VAL A 39 -10.30 -12.28 -6.40
C VAL A 39 -10.42 -11.00 -7.24
N TYR A 40 -9.60 -10.01 -6.93
CA TYR A 40 -9.51 -8.75 -7.66
C TYR A 40 -9.21 -8.96 -9.15
N LEU A 41 -8.14 -9.70 -9.49
CA LEU A 41 -7.76 -10.00 -10.86
C LEU A 41 -8.84 -10.77 -11.61
N THR A 42 -9.45 -11.76 -10.95
CA THR A 42 -10.54 -12.55 -11.53
C THR A 42 -11.75 -11.66 -11.83
N PHE A 43 -12.06 -10.72 -10.93
CA PHE A 43 -13.12 -9.74 -11.12
C PHE A 43 -12.80 -8.81 -12.30
N VAL A 44 -11.64 -8.17 -12.28
CA VAL A 44 -11.26 -7.14 -13.26
C VAL A 44 -11.11 -7.70 -14.67
N LEU A 45 -10.49 -8.87 -14.82
CA LEU A 45 -10.17 -9.41 -16.14
C LEU A 45 -11.29 -10.25 -16.76
N LYS A 46 -12.12 -10.90 -15.95
CA LYS A 46 -13.12 -11.87 -16.45
C LYS A 46 -14.54 -11.56 -15.98
N LEU A 47 -14.78 -11.55 -14.68
CA LEU A 47 -16.13 -11.56 -14.14
C LEU A 47 -16.85 -10.23 -14.36
N GLY A 48 -16.21 -9.11 -14.03
CA GLY A 48 -16.75 -7.76 -14.18
C GLY A 48 -17.10 -7.42 -15.64
N PRO A 49 -16.16 -7.53 -16.60
CA PRO A 49 -16.47 -7.28 -18.00
C PRO A 49 -17.57 -8.21 -18.54
N THR A 50 -17.54 -9.50 -18.19
CA THR A 50 -18.57 -10.46 -18.65
C THR A 50 -19.95 -10.12 -18.09
N PHE A 51 -20.04 -9.75 -16.81
CA PHE A 51 -21.27 -9.33 -16.16
C PHE A 51 -21.85 -8.03 -16.75
N MET A 52 -20.97 -7.10 -17.11
CA MET A 52 -21.36 -5.81 -17.68
C MET A 52 -21.67 -5.88 -19.18
N LYS A 53 -21.28 -6.93 -19.91
CA LYS A 53 -21.64 -7.10 -21.35
C LYS A 53 -23.15 -7.04 -21.56
N THR A 54 -23.93 -7.67 -20.68
CA THR A 54 -25.40 -7.77 -20.82
C THR A 54 -26.17 -6.66 -20.09
N ARG A 55 -25.49 -5.70 -19.45
CA ARG A 55 -26.11 -4.66 -18.63
C ARG A 55 -25.74 -3.26 -19.10
N GLU A 56 -26.63 -2.31 -18.90
CA GLU A 56 -26.34 -0.89 -19.05
C GLU A 56 -25.42 -0.36 -17.92
N PRO A 57 -24.67 0.73 -18.14
CA PRO A 57 -23.78 1.29 -17.13
C PRO A 57 -24.56 1.72 -15.88
N ILE A 58 -24.11 1.27 -14.71
CA ILE A 58 -24.78 1.59 -13.44
C ILE A 58 -24.42 3.02 -13.01
N ASN A 59 -25.42 3.83 -12.70
CA ASN A 59 -25.19 5.19 -12.20
C ASN A 59 -24.84 5.18 -10.70
N ILE A 60 -23.57 4.90 -10.38
CA ILE A 60 -23.01 4.91 -9.02
C ILE A 60 -22.26 6.20 -8.68
N LYS A 61 -22.59 7.33 -9.35
CA LYS A 61 -21.86 8.60 -9.23
C LYS A 61 -21.66 9.05 -7.78
N TYR A 62 -22.72 9.03 -6.98
CA TYR A 62 -22.68 9.48 -5.58
C TYR A 62 -21.88 8.52 -4.68
N ILE A 63 -21.91 7.21 -4.97
CA ILE A 63 -21.16 6.21 -4.22
C ILE A 63 -19.66 6.44 -4.41
N MET A 64 -19.20 6.62 -5.66
CA MET A 64 -17.78 6.91 -5.91
C MET A 64 -17.38 8.27 -5.33
N LEU A 65 -18.24 9.29 -5.41
CA LEU A 65 -17.93 10.59 -4.82
C LEU A 65 -17.69 10.46 -3.31
N PHE A 66 -18.57 9.74 -2.62
CA PHE A 66 -18.43 9.46 -1.20
C PHE A 66 -17.18 8.63 -0.91
N TYR A 67 -16.93 7.59 -1.71
CA TYR A 67 -15.77 6.72 -1.59
C TYR A 67 -14.45 7.50 -1.75
N ASN A 68 -14.32 8.30 -2.79
CA ASN A 68 -13.14 9.14 -3.05
C ASN A 68 -12.94 10.16 -1.93
N LEU A 69 -14.03 10.73 -1.39
CA LEU A 69 -13.95 11.64 -0.24
C LEU A 69 -13.39 10.91 0.98
N MET A 70 -13.84 9.68 1.25
CA MET A 70 -13.31 8.87 2.35
C MET A 70 -11.82 8.54 2.15
N GLN A 71 -11.38 8.20 0.94
CA GLN A 71 -9.96 7.99 0.63
C GLN A 71 -9.14 9.26 0.86
N VAL A 72 -9.62 10.44 0.43
CA VAL A 72 -8.91 11.71 0.66
C VAL A 72 -8.77 11.98 2.16
N VAL A 73 -9.83 11.79 2.93
CA VAL A 73 -9.79 11.96 4.41
C VAL A 73 -8.80 10.98 5.03
N PHE A 74 -8.84 9.70 4.64
CA PHE A 74 -7.97 8.67 5.18
C PHE A 74 -6.49 8.90 4.84
N ASN A 75 -6.17 9.25 3.59
CA ASN A 75 -4.81 9.57 3.16
C ASN A 75 -4.30 10.86 3.83
N SER A 76 -5.16 11.86 4.00
CA SER A 76 -4.82 13.09 4.73
C SER A 76 -4.56 12.80 6.21
N TYR A 77 -5.32 11.91 6.83
CA TYR A 77 -5.08 11.47 8.21
C TYR A 77 -3.70 10.81 8.36
N ILE A 78 -3.32 9.90 7.45
CA ILE A 78 -2.00 9.25 7.46
C ILE A 78 -0.88 10.28 7.31
N LEU A 79 -1.07 11.27 6.43
CA LEU A 79 -0.11 12.34 6.21
C LEU A 79 0.06 13.20 7.48
N VAL A 80 -1.04 13.67 8.05
CA VAL A 80 -1.06 14.48 9.28
C VAL A 80 -0.45 13.73 10.46
N TYR A 81 -0.75 12.43 10.59
CA TYR A 81 -0.16 11.57 11.61
C TYR A 81 1.38 11.52 11.52
N GLN A 82 1.95 11.50 10.32
CA GLN A 82 3.41 11.53 10.15
C GLN A 82 4.04 12.87 10.53
N PHE A 83 3.31 13.99 10.33
CA PHE A 83 3.80 15.33 10.66
C PHE A 83 3.66 15.70 12.13
N ILE A 84 2.60 15.24 12.80
CA ILE A 84 2.31 15.57 14.20
C ILE A 84 3.10 14.67 15.18
N THR A 85 3.41 13.43 14.78
CA THR A 85 4.14 12.50 15.66
C THR A 85 5.54 13.06 16.01
N PRO A 86 5.86 13.26 17.30
CA PRO A 86 7.13 13.84 17.72
C PRO A 86 8.35 13.05 17.22
N GLU A 87 9.42 13.77 16.86
CA GLU A 87 10.69 13.23 16.33
C GLU A 87 10.59 12.51 14.96
N LEU A 88 9.40 12.11 14.52
CA LEU A 88 9.19 11.37 13.28
C LEU A 88 9.54 12.19 12.02
N PRO A 89 9.10 13.45 11.84
CA PRO A 89 9.47 14.25 10.67
C PRO A 89 10.97 14.50 10.58
N SER A 90 11.59 14.85 11.70
CA SER A 90 13.03 15.09 11.79
C SER A 90 13.82 13.82 11.51
N TYR A 91 13.34 12.66 11.97
CA TYR A 91 13.92 11.36 11.68
C TYR A 91 13.82 11.01 10.19
N LEU A 92 12.65 11.19 9.56
CA LEU A 92 12.46 10.99 8.13
C LEU A 92 13.37 11.89 7.28
N TRP A 93 13.58 13.14 7.70
CA TRP A 93 14.41 14.11 6.99
C TRP A 93 15.90 13.82 7.12
N ASN A 94 16.37 13.53 8.34
CA ASN A 94 17.80 13.33 8.60
C ASN A 94 18.30 11.99 8.08
N TYR A 95 17.54 10.91 8.25
CA TYR A 95 17.91 9.55 7.81
C TYR A 95 17.36 9.21 6.42
N SER A 96 17.01 10.23 5.63
CA SER A 96 16.44 10.05 4.29
C SER A 96 17.44 9.45 3.29
N CYS A 97 18.74 9.76 3.45
CA CYS A 97 19.80 9.37 2.51
C CYS A 97 20.79 8.34 3.09
N TYR A 98 20.75 8.09 4.40
CA TYR A 98 21.59 7.09 5.04
C TYR A 98 20.79 6.32 6.09
N PRO A 99 20.89 4.97 6.11
CA PRO A 99 20.19 4.17 7.09
C PRO A 99 20.74 4.45 8.49
N ASP A 100 19.85 4.52 9.48
CA ASP A 100 20.23 4.67 10.87
C ASP A 100 21.08 3.45 11.33
N SER A 101 22.37 3.70 11.56
CA SER A 101 23.33 2.69 12.04
C SER A 101 23.32 2.54 13.56
N THR A 102 22.67 3.46 14.28
CA THR A 102 22.71 3.58 15.73
C THR A 102 21.71 2.68 16.47
N GLY A 103 20.80 2.03 15.74
CA GLY A 103 19.76 1.20 16.35
C GLY A 103 18.67 2.08 16.94
N THR A 104 17.71 2.43 16.10
CA THR A 104 16.62 3.39 16.37
C THR A 104 15.91 3.10 17.69
N LYS A 105 15.56 4.18 18.42
CA LYS A 105 14.65 4.16 19.57
C LYS A 105 13.41 3.34 19.21
N ASN A 106 13.15 2.25 19.95
CA ASN A 106 12.02 1.33 19.70
C ASN A 106 10.68 2.04 19.41
N TYR A 107 10.45 3.19 20.03
CA TYR A 107 9.25 4.03 19.81
C TYR A 107 9.08 4.50 18.36
N ILE A 108 10.10 5.08 17.71
CA ILE A 108 9.98 5.66 16.36
C ILE A 108 9.73 4.57 15.32
N THR A 109 10.40 3.42 15.47
CA THR A 109 10.17 2.23 14.64
C THR A 109 8.73 1.74 14.77
N GLN A 110 8.14 1.75 15.97
CA GLN A 110 6.74 1.36 16.17
C GLN A 110 5.76 2.32 15.48
N GLU A 111 5.96 3.63 15.58
CA GLU A 111 5.08 4.61 14.93
C GLU A 111 5.20 4.55 13.39
N LEU A 112 6.40 4.29 12.86
CA LEU A 112 6.61 4.03 11.43
C LEU A 112 5.86 2.79 10.98
N HIS A 113 5.97 1.67 11.70
CA HIS A 113 5.22 0.46 11.36
C HIS A 113 3.71 0.73 11.34
N LYS A 114 3.16 1.48 12.31
CA LYS A 114 1.73 1.86 12.32
C LYS A 114 1.36 2.66 11.08
N ALA A 115 2.12 3.70 10.75
CA ALA A 115 1.89 4.51 9.53
C ALA A 115 1.93 3.65 8.26
N SER A 116 2.87 2.70 8.20
CA SER A 116 3.05 1.75 7.10
C SER A 116 1.85 0.82 6.93
N TRP A 117 1.29 0.35 8.04
CA TRP A 117 0.10 -0.51 8.03
C TRP A 117 -1.12 0.24 7.53
N TYR A 118 -1.38 1.45 8.05
CA TYR A 118 -2.49 2.29 7.56
C TYR A 118 -2.36 2.59 6.07
N PHE A 119 -1.15 2.88 5.60
CA PHE A 119 -0.89 3.11 4.19
C PHE A 119 -1.15 1.87 3.33
N SER A 120 -0.79 0.69 3.82
CA SER A 120 -1.02 -0.57 3.08
C SER A 120 -2.49 -0.93 3.01
N VAL A 121 -3.26 -0.64 4.07
CA VAL A 121 -4.73 -0.73 4.05
C VAL A 121 -5.30 0.24 3.00
N SER A 122 -4.78 1.47 2.92
CA SER A 122 -5.21 2.44 1.89
C SER A 122 -5.03 1.88 0.47
N LYS A 123 -3.90 1.24 0.19
CA LYS A 123 -3.63 0.65 -1.14
C LYS A 123 -4.53 -0.54 -1.48
N ILE A 124 -4.98 -1.30 -0.48
CA ILE A 124 -6.00 -2.34 -0.68
C ILE A 124 -7.34 -1.69 -1.02
N MET A 125 -7.69 -0.55 -0.39
CA MET A 125 -8.90 0.18 -0.71
C MET A 125 -8.87 0.67 -2.16
N ASP A 126 -7.76 1.24 -2.64
CA ASP A 126 -7.62 1.72 -4.04
C ASP A 126 -7.96 0.66 -5.11
N LEU A 127 -7.93 -0.64 -4.80
CA LEU A 127 -8.40 -1.69 -5.70
C LEU A 127 -9.89 -1.53 -6.09
N PHE A 128 -10.72 -1.02 -5.18
CA PHE A 128 -12.16 -0.82 -5.42
C PHE A 128 -12.45 0.24 -6.48
N ASP A 129 -11.55 1.20 -6.73
CA ASP A 129 -11.73 2.19 -7.79
C ASP A 129 -11.91 1.53 -9.16
N THR A 130 -11.07 0.53 -9.43
CA THR A 130 -11.14 -0.21 -10.69
C THR A 130 -12.43 -1.04 -10.81
N VAL A 131 -12.97 -1.51 -9.69
CA VAL A 131 -14.28 -2.20 -9.63
C VAL A 131 -15.38 -1.24 -10.04
N PHE A 132 -15.37 -0.02 -9.51
CA PHE A 132 -16.36 1.00 -9.87
C PHE A 132 -16.26 1.45 -11.34
N PHE A 133 -15.05 1.53 -11.90
CA PHE A 133 -14.87 1.85 -13.33
C PHE A 133 -15.46 0.79 -14.25
N ILE A 134 -15.27 -0.50 -13.92
CA ILE A 134 -15.87 -1.61 -14.68
C ILE A 134 -17.40 -1.56 -14.59
N LEU A 135 -17.96 -1.35 -13.39
CA LEU A 135 -19.42 -1.26 -13.19
C LEU A 135 -20.07 -0.07 -13.92
N ARG A 136 -19.29 0.94 -14.31
CA ARG A 136 -19.75 2.08 -15.13
C ARG A 136 -19.52 1.89 -16.63
N LYS A 137 -18.96 0.76 -17.06
CA LYS A 137 -18.51 0.51 -18.45
C LYS A 137 -17.57 1.62 -18.95
N LYS A 138 -16.75 2.16 -18.05
CA LYS A 138 -15.80 3.23 -18.36
C LYS A 138 -14.41 2.63 -18.63
N ASP A 139 -14.37 1.71 -19.60
CA ASP A 139 -13.19 0.89 -19.91
C ASP A 139 -11.99 1.72 -20.41
N SER A 140 -12.22 2.96 -20.87
CA SER A 140 -11.15 3.87 -21.30
C SER A 140 -10.20 4.29 -20.17
N HIS A 141 -10.63 4.22 -18.91
CA HIS A 141 -9.78 4.55 -17.75
C HIS A 141 -9.06 3.33 -17.17
N VAL A 142 -9.58 2.13 -17.43
CA VAL A 142 -8.99 0.89 -16.91
C VAL A 142 -7.99 0.35 -17.93
N SER A 143 -6.81 0.96 -17.98
CA SER A 143 -5.71 0.47 -18.80
C SER A 143 -4.99 -0.72 -18.13
N PHE A 144 -4.25 -1.50 -18.92
CA PHE A 144 -3.33 -2.52 -18.38
C PHE A 144 -2.37 -1.92 -17.36
N LEU A 145 -1.87 -0.71 -17.62
CA LEU A 145 -0.94 -0.01 -16.75
C LEU A 145 -1.59 0.32 -15.39
N HIS A 146 -2.85 0.77 -15.39
CA HIS A 146 -3.60 1.07 -14.17
C HIS A 146 -3.74 -0.17 -13.28
N VAL A 147 -4.20 -1.29 -13.84
CA VAL A 147 -4.36 -2.55 -13.09
C VAL A 147 -3.01 -3.09 -12.60
N TYR A 148 -1.97 -3.05 -13.46
CA TYR A 148 -0.62 -3.46 -13.08
C TYR A 148 -0.06 -2.60 -11.94
N HIS A 149 -0.23 -1.28 -12.02
CA HIS A 149 0.18 -0.35 -10.97
C HIS A 149 -0.51 -0.69 -9.64
N HIS A 150 -1.83 -0.79 -9.60
CA HIS A 150 -2.57 -1.08 -8.37
C HIS A 150 -2.14 -2.39 -7.69
N ILE A 151 -1.91 -3.44 -8.47
CA ILE A 151 -1.42 -4.72 -7.94
C ILE A 151 0.00 -4.57 -7.40
N ASN A 152 0.90 -3.96 -8.19
CA ASN A 152 2.29 -3.79 -7.81
C ASN A 152 2.43 -2.96 -6.53
N MET A 153 1.59 -1.94 -6.33
CA MET A 153 1.60 -1.13 -5.12
C MET A 153 1.19 -1.93 -3.87
N VAL A 154 0.13 -2.76 -3.96
CA VAL A 154 -0.28 -3.63 -2.84
C VAL A 154 0.78 -4.67 -2.51
N VAL A 155 1.35 -5.31 -3.54
CA VAL A 155 2.41 -6.31 -3.39
C VAL A 155 3.65 -5.68 -2.75
N THR A 156 4.12 -4.55 -3.28
CA THR A 156 5.30 -3.86 -2.75
C THR A 156 5.08 -3.43 -1.30
N CYS A 157 3.93 -2.87 -0.96
CA CYS A 157 3.58 -2.52 0.43
C CYS A 157 3.62 -3.73 1.37
N PHE A 158 3.08 -4.88 0.95
CA PHE A 158 3.09 -6.10 1.75
C PHE A 158 4.51 -6.64 1.98
N PHE A 159 5.30 -6.77 0.91
CA PHE A 159 6.69 -7.24 1.03
C PHE A 159 7.53 -6.29 1.89
N HIS A 160 7.28 -4.99 1.75
CA HIS A 160 7.98 -3.97 2.52
C HIS A 160 7.67 -4.09 4.02
N LEU A 161 6.39 -4.16 4.39
CA LEU A 161 5.98 -4.35 5.78
C LEU A 161 6.47 -5.65 6.42
N ARG A 162 6.54 -6.73 5.62
CA ARG A 162 6.86 -8.06 6.13
C ARG A 162 8.36 -8.34 6.20
N PHE A 163 9.14 -7.83 5.25
CA PHE A 163 10.54 -8.22 5.09
C PHE A 163 11.53 -7.07 5.24
N ILE A 164 11.10 -5.83 5.05
CA ILE A 164 11.97 -4.66 5.13
C ILE A 164 11.67 -3.94 6.44
N LYS A 165 12.49 -4.20 7.46
CA LYS A 165 12.46 -3.47 8.74
C LYS A 165 12.63 -1.97 8.47
N SER A 166 12.06 -1.12 9.35
CA SER A 166 12.00 0.35 9.20
C SER A 166 13.29 1.05 8.74
N LYS A 167 14.47 0.43 8.89
CA LYS A 167 15.77 0.96 8.45
C LYS A 167 15.84 1.38 6.98
N HIS A 168 15.05 0.75 6.10
CA HIS A 168 14.96 1.12 4.67
C HIS A 168 13.57 1.64 4.27
N PHE A 169 12.64 1.76 5.23
CA PHE A 169 11.28 2.24 4.99
C PHE A 169 11.21 3.72 4.56
N HIS A 170 12.20 4.50 4.98
CA HIS A 170 12.36 5.92 4.68
C HIS A 170 12.44 6.25 3.18
N LEU A 171 12.95 5.34 2.35
CA LEU A 171 13.07 5.56 0.92
C LEU A 171 11.73 5.40 0.17
N TYR A 172 10.82 4.57 0.70
CA TYR A 172 9.52 4.30 0.08
C TYR A 172 8.49 5.40 0.38
N GLN A 173 8.55 5.98 1.59
CA GLN A 173 7.72 7.12 1.98
C GLN A 173 8.14 8.45 1.31
N ARG A 174 9.29 8.50 0.61
CA ARG A 174 9.84 9.70 -0.03
C ARG A 174 9.10 10.17 -1.29
N PHE A 175 7.98 9.55 -1.66
CA PHE A 175 7.14 10.07 -2.75
C PHE A 175 5.84 10.69 -2.22
N PRO A 176 5.82 12.01 -1.93
CA PRO A 176 4.55 12.75 -1.89
C PRO A 176 3.77 12.62 -3.21
N ASN A 177 4.46 12.36 -4.35
CA ASN A 177 3.82 12.05 -5.63
C ASN A 177 3.01 10.75 -5.62
N PHE A 178 3.28 9.82 -4.70
CA PHE A 178 2.54 8.57 -4.59
C PHE A 178 1.27 8.71 -3.73
N PHE A 179 1.20 9.72 -2.88
CA PHE A 179 -0.01 10.08 -2.11
C PHE A 179 -1.04 10.87 -2.94
N LEU A 180 -0.61 11.49 -4.05
CA LEU A 180 -1.39 12.47 -4.83
C LEU A 180 -1.61 12.09 -6.30
N SER A 181 -1.07 10.96 -6.78
CA SER A 181 -1.23 10.56 -8.19
C SER A 181 -2.63 10.05 -8.53
N ASP A 182 -3.38 9.52 -7.56
CA ASP A 182 -4.63 8.80 -7.87
C ASP A 182 -5.91 9.69 -7.92
N PRO A 183 -6.07 10.81 -7.17
CA PRO A 183 -7.29 11.61 -7.28
C PRO A 183 -7.41 12.49 -8.54
N LEU A 184 -6.32 12.73 -9.28
CA LEU A 184 -6.30 13.69 -10.40
C LEU A 184 -6.61 13.08 -11.77
N GLU A 185 -6.64 11.76 -11.92
CA GLU A 185 -7.08 11.10 -13.17
C GLU A 185 -8.59 10.79 -13.19
N ILE A 186 -9.31 11.00 -12.08
CA ILE A 186 -10.75 10.70 -11.97
C ILE A 186 -11.62 11.84 -12.55
N ILE A 187 -11.04 12.97 -12.97
CA ILE A 187 -11.76 14.17 -13.46
C ILE A 187 -11.52 14.48 -14.96
N LYS A 188 -10.78 13.65 -15.72
CA LYS A 188 -10.65 13.81 -17.18
C LYS A 188 -11.37 12.73 -17.95
#